data_AF-A0A1H8QYA8-F1
#
_entry.id   AF-A0A1H8QYA8-F1
#
_cell.length_a   1.000
_cell.length_b   1.000
_cell.length_c   1.000
_cell.angle_alpha   90.00
_cell.angle_beta   90.00
_cell.angle_gamma   90.00
#
_symmetry.space_group_name_H-M   'P 1'
#
loop_
_entity.id
_entity.type
_entity.pdbx_description
1 polymer ?
#
loop_
_entity_poly.entity_id
_entity_poly.type
_entity_poly.pdbx_seq_one_letter_code
_entity_poly.pdbx_strand_id
1 'polypeptide(L)'
;MRTAWGGPVWRDDAGLWAWIRGTGPRQRRQAAYCALRRVQGPLAGIAMPEEWGVDPAVLARLLGAGAGRLDGGADGELATAIADLRSTPLFASEVEPEVAESFQLDALSAWLTFADVLGAMGEEDTERIVRLARELAVYLDDVMEASLIVVPGDGARARYLAEVGDGPRAYGLGYFGTRNLEVEAACHEAIASAGPEAEALDPAAVRRCMAVCDGFSSELTSALRAFAET
;
A
#
# COMPACT_ATOMS: atom_id res chain seq x y z
N MET A 1 3.20 30.25 -7.08
CA MET A 1 1.81 30.70 -6.94
C MET A 1 0.90 29.60 -7.46
N ARG A 2 0.56 28.59 -6.62
CA ARG A 2 -0.40 27.54 -6.99
C ARG A 2 -1.80 28.06 -6.65
N THR A 3 -2.66 28.06 -7.66
CA THR A 3 -4.06 28.48 -7.61
C THR A 3 -4.86 27.54 -6.71
N ALA A 4 -5.64 28.12 -5.81
CA ALA A 4 -6.69 27.42 -5.08
C ALA A 4 -7.75 26.93 -6.10
N TRP A 5 -7.85 25.61 -6.28
CA TRP A 5 -8.98 24.97 -6.94
C TRP A 5 -9.48 23.87 -6.03
N GLY A 6 -10.78 23.92 -5.72
CA GLY A 6 -11.53 22.91 -4.97
C GLY A 6 -11.73 21.63 -5.77
N GLY A 7 -10.63 21.00 -6.18
CA GLY A 7 -10.62 19.62 -6.64
C GLY A 7 -10.96 18.67 -5.48
N PRO A 8 -11.34 17.41 -5.78
CA PRO A 8 -11.61 16.43 -4.75
C PRO A 8 -10.36 16.24 -3.88
N VAL A 9 -10.54 16.24 -2.56
CA VAL A 9 -9.47 15.96 -1.60
C VAL A 9 -9.31 14.45 -1.55
N TRP A 10 -8.18 13.93 -2.05
CA TRP A 10 -7.92 12.49 -2.12
C TRP A 10 -7.95 11.79 -0.74
N ARG A 11 -7.71 12.54 0.34
CA ARG A 11 -7.81 12.08 1.73
C ARG A 11 -9.26 11.86 2.17
N ASP A 12 -10.18 12.66 1.65
CA ASP A 12 -11.62 12.63 1.95
C ASP A 12 -12.43 12.22 0.71
N ASP A 13 -11.95 11.17 0.04
CA ASP A 13 -12.54 10.69 -1.21
C ASP A 13 -13.90 10.03 -0.96
N ALA A 14 -14.96 10.78 -1.25
CA ALA A 14 -16.34 10.29 -1.16
C ALA A 14 -16.59 9.06 -2.08
N GLY A 15 -15.84 8.94 -3.17
CA GLY A 15 -15.90 7.79 -4.07
C GLY A 15 -15.37 6.52 -3.40
N LEU A 16 -14.26 6.61 -2.66
CA LEU A 16 -13.74 5.51 -1.86
C LEU A 16 -14.76 5.04 -0.82
N TRP A 17 -15.32 5.97 -0.05
CA TRP A 17 -16.34 5.65 0.95
C TRP A 17 -17.60 5.02 0.35
N ALA A 18 -18.07 5.56 -0.78
CA ALA A 18 -19.21 4.99 -1.49
C ALA A 18 -18.92 3.56 -1.97
N TRP A 19 -17.71 3.31 -2.48
CA TRP A 19 -17.28 1.97 -2.88
C TRP A 19 -17.24 1.00 -1.68
N ILE A 20 -16.60 1.39 -0.58
CA ILE A 20 -16.49 0.57 0.64
C ILE A 20 -17.87 0.19 1.17
N ARG A 21 -18.79 1.16 1.31
CA ARG A 21 -20.18 0.93 1.77
C ARG A 21 -20.97 0.02 0.85
N GLY A 22 -20.66 0.03 -0.45
CA GLY A 22 -21.27 -0.83 -1.45
C GLY A 22 -20.73 -2.26 -1.48
N THR A 23 -19.73 -2.59 -0.66
CA THR A 23 -19.01 -3.88 -0.73
C THR A 23 -19.18 -4.75 0.52
N GLY A 24 -19.20 -6.07 0.30
CA GLY A 24 -19.29 -7.04 1.39
C GLY A 24 -18.02 -7.11 2.24
N PRO A 25 -18.08 -7.70 3.46
CA PRO A 25 -16.91 -7.87 4.33
C PRO A 25 -15.71 -8.52 3.65
N ARG A 26 -15.97 -9.46 2.74
CA ARG A 26 -14.92 -10.12 1.96
C ARG A 26 -14.20 -9.16 1.01
N GLN A 27 -14.96 -8.45 0.18
CA GLN A 27 -14.41 -7.51 -0.80
C GLN A 27 -13.59 -6.40 -0.11
N ARG A 28 -14.04 -5.97 1.08
CA ARG A 28 -13.29 -5.08 1.97
C ARG A 28 -11.93 -5.63 2.39
N ARG A 29 -11.86 -6.90 2.84
CA ARG A 29 -10.58 -7.57 3.13
C ARG A 29 -9.69 -7.68 1.90
N GLN A 30 -10.26 -7.96 0.74
CA GLN A 30 -9.53 -8.03 -0.52
C GLN A 30 -8.93 -6.66 -0.90
N ALA A 31 -9.70 -5.59 -0.74
CA ALA A 31 -9.23 -4.22 -0.99
C ALA A 31 -8.11 -3.82 -0.04
N ALA A 32 -8.28 -4.08 1.26
CA ALA A 32 -7.26 -3.84 2.27
C ALA A 32 -5.97 -4.63 1.97
N TYR A 33 -6.09 -5.90 1.58
CA TYR A 33 -4.95 -6.70 1.17
C TYR A 33 -4.25 -6.14 -0.08
N CYS A 34 -5.01 -5.75 -1.12
CA CYS A 34 -4.44 -5.12 -2.31
C CYS A 34 -3.72 -3.81 -1.97
N ALA A 35 -4.25 -3.04 -1.01
CA ALA A 35 -3.60 -1.85 -0.48
C ALA A 35 -2.24 -2.16 0.17
N LEU A 36 -2.15 -3.20 1.00
CA LEU A 36 -0.89 -3.62 1.60
C LEU A 36 0.09 -4.17 0.58
N ARG A 37 -0.39 -4.94 -0.40
CA ARG A 37 0.43 -5.47 -1.50
C ARG A 37 1.10 -4.34 -2.30
N ARG A 38 0.40 -3.22 -2.52
CA ARG A 38 0.96 -2.03 -3.19
C ARG A 38 2.19 -1.49 -2.47
N VAL A 39 2.25 -1.54 -1.14
CA VAL A 39 3.33 -0.95 -0.32
C VAL A 39 4.32 -1.98 0.26
N GLN A 40 4.22 -3.25 -0.11
CA GLN A 40 5.03 -4.30 0.50
C GLN A 40 6.49 -4.35 0.00
N GLY A 41 6.75 -3.89 -1.23
CA GLY A 41 8.02 -4.04 -1.92
C GLY A 41 9.18 -3.49 -1.11
N PRO A 42 9.06 -2.28 -0.51
CA PRO A 42 10.05 -1.73 0.40
C PRO A 42 10.35 -2.62 1.62
N LEU A 43 9.38 -3.39 2.13
CA LEU A 43 9.61 -4.32 3.25
C LEU A 43 10.46 -5.54 2.84
N ALA A 44 10.37 -5.97 1.57
CA ALA A 44 11.10 -7.13 1.07
C ALA A 44 12.41 -6.76 0.34
N GLY A 45 12.48 -5.55 -0.21
CA GLY A 45 13.49 -5.13 -1.16
C GLY A 45 14.49 -4.10 -0.62
N ILE A 46 14.30 -3.59 0.60
CA ILE A 46 15.21 -2.68 1.27
C ILE A 46 15.54 -3.31 2.63
N ALA A 47 16.83 -3.37 2.98
CA ALA A 47 17.25 -3.92 4.26
C ALA A 47 16.67 -3.05 5.39
N MET A 48 16.11 -3.68 6.42
CA MET A 48 15.74 -2.97 7.65
C MET A 48 16.97 -2.81 8.53
N PRO A 49 17.03 -1.76 9.38
CA PRO A 49 18.09 -1.59 10.36
C PRO A 49 18.23 -2.83 11.27
N GLU A 50 19.47 -3.24 11.53
CA GLU A 50 19.75 -4.45 12.32
C GLU A 50 19.24 -4.30 13.77
N GLU A 51 19.31 -3.09 14.31
CA GLU A 51 18.85 -2.73 15.65
C GLU A 51 17.35 -2.92 15.86
N TRP A 52 16.55 -2.93 14.79
CA TRP A 52 15.13 -3.23 14.88
C TRP A 52 14.87 -4.70 15.16
N GLY A 53 15.87 -5.57 14.94
CA GLY A 53 15.82 -7.00 15.23
C GLY A 53 14.73 -7.76 14.47
N VAL A 54 14.31 -7.24 13.30
CA VAL A 54 13.35 -7.94 12.43
C VAL A 54 14.08 -9.00 11.63
N ASP A 55 13.76 -10.25 11.89
CA ASP A 55 14.25 -11.36 11.07
C ASP A 55 13.62 -11.28 9.65
N PRO A 56 14.42 -11.25 8.57
CA PRO A 56 13.91 -11.29 7.20
C PRO A 56 12.96 -12.48 6.92
N ALA A 57 13.12 -13.60 7.62
CA ALA A 57 12.22 -14.75 7.51
C ALA A 57 10.84 -14.48 8.13
N VAL A 58 10.74 -13.61 9.14
CA VAL A 58 9.44 -13.15 9.69
C VAL A 58 8.72 -12.31 8.64
N LEU A 59 9.42 -11.38 7.97
CA LEU A 59 8.85 -10.57 6.90
C LEU A 59 8.43 -11.42 5.70
N ALA A 60 9.26 -12.37 5.27
CA ALA A 60 8.92 -13.26 4.18
C ALA A 60 7.65 -14.07 4.47
N ARG A 61 7.50 -14.57 5.71
CA ARG A 61 6.28 -15.27 6.16
C ARG A 61 5.07 -14.35 6.19
N LEU A 62 5.20 -13.14 6.74
CA LEU A 62 4.13 -12.13 6.78
C LEU A 62 3.59 -11.84 5.37
N LEU A 63 4.50 -11.53 4.44
CA LEU A 63 4.17 -11.15 3.07
C LEU A 63 3.62 -12.35 2.26
N GLY A 64 4.14 -13.54 2.51
CA GLY A 64 3.69 -14.79 1.89
C GLY A 64 2.30 -15.21 2.36
N ALA A 65 2.07 -15.23 3.68
CA ALA A 65 0.80 -15.63 4.29
C ALA A 65 -0.36 -14.72 3.88
N GLY A 66 -0.10 -13.41 3.75
CA GLY A 66 -1.12 -12.47 3.31
C GLY A 66 -1.72 -12.82 1.94
N ALA A 67 -0.92 -13.35 0.99
CA ALA A 67 -1.36 -13.65 -0.38
C ALA A 67 -2.42 -14.75 -0.48
N GLY A 68 -2.54 -15.61 0.53
CA GLY A 68 -3.52 -16.70 0.54
C GLY A 68 -4.93 -16.30 0.98
N ARG A 69 -5.15 -15.10 1.54
CA ARG A 69 -6.26 -14.87 2.50
C ARG A 69 -7.31 -13.83 2.10
N LEU A 70 -7.68 -13.85 0.83
CA LEU A 70 -8.78 -13.05 0.28
C LEU A 70 -10.18 -13.43 0.83
N ASP A 71 -10.28 -14.40 1.75
CA ASP A 71 -11.51 -14.93 2.35
C ASP A 71 -11.71 -14.55 3.83
N GLY A 72 -10.66 -14.21 4.59
CA GLY A 72 -10.73 -13.79 5.99
C GLY A 72 -10.70 -14.90 7.05
N GLY A 73 -10.30 -16.13 6.69
CA GLY A 73 -10.14 -17.20 7.68
C GLY A 73 -8.95 -16.98 8.62
N ALA A 74 -9.01 -17.54 9.83
CA ALA A 74 -7.89 -17.54 10.77
C ALA A 74 -6.67 -18.28 10.19
N ASP A 75 -5.48 -17.71 10.37
CA ASP A 75 -4.21 -18.29 9.94
C ASP A 75 -3.25 -18.45 11.10
N GLY A 76 -2.80 -19.67 11.35
CA GLY A 76 -1.71 -19.91 12.29
C GLY A 76 -0.41 -19.26 11.83
N GLU A 77 -0.14 -19.22 10.52
CA GLU A 77 1.10 -18.67 9.96
C GLU A 77 1.14 -17.15 10.04
N LEU A 78 0.06 -16.46 9.63
CA LEU A 78 -0.04 -15.01 9.79
C LEU A 78 -0.01 -14.64 11.28
N ALA A 79 -0.75 -15.34 12.13
CA ALA A 79 -0.75 -15.07 13.57
C ALA A 79 0.65 -15.26 14.18
N THR A 80 1.39 -16.28 13.75
CA THR A 80 2.78 -16.52 14.19
C THR A 80 3.70 -15.41 13.70
N ALA A 81 3.66 -15.05 12.41
CA ALA A 81 4.50 -13.97 11.87
C ALA A 81 4.23 -12.63 12.56
N ILE A 82 2.98 -12.33 12.90
CA ILE A 82 2.59 -11.12 13.64
C ILE A 82 3.08 -11.17 15.09
N ALA A 83 2.94 -12.32 15.76
CA ALA A 83 3.45 -12.49 17.12
C ALA A 83 4.98 -12.34 17.16
N ASP A 84 5.69 -12.94 16.21
CA ASP A 84 7.14 -12.81 16.06
C ASP A 84 7.52 -11.34 15.83
N LEU A 85 6.86 -10.66 14.88
CA LEU A 85 7.10 -9.24 14.58
C LEU A 85 6.87 -8.34 15.81
N ARG A 86 5.82 -8.59 16.59
CA ARG A 86 5.51 -7.83 17.82
C ARG A 86 6.53 -8.02 18.94
N SER A 87 7.29 -9.11 18.89
CA SER A 87 8.36 -9.39 19.86
C SER A 87 9.69 -8.72 19.50
N THR A 88 9.79 -8.10 18.32
CA THR A 88 11.02 -7.46 17.85
C THR A 88 11.32 -6.15 18.62
N PRO A 89 12.60 -5.79 18.77
CA PRO A 89 13.02 -4.55 19.42
C PRO A 89 12.79 -3.26 18.61
N LEU A 90 11.97 -3.29 17.56
CA LEU A 90 11.65 -2.20 16.61
C LEU A 90 11.45 -0.81 17.23
N PHE A 91 10.99 -0.75 18.49
CA PHE A 91 10.59 0.47 19.19
C PHE A 91 11.57 0.91 20.29
N ALA A 92 12.76 0.30 20.36
CA ALA A 92 13.78 0.65 21.35
C ALA A 92 14.86 1.63 20.82
N SER A 93 14.85 1.94 19.52
CA SER A 93 15.80 2.89 18.92
C SER A 93 15.33 4.33 19.14
N GLU A 94 16.18 5.16 19.76
CA GLU A 94 15.96 6.62 19.91
C GLU A 94 16.30 7.39 18.63
N VAL A 95 16.67 6.71 17.54
CA VAL A 95 17.06 7.34 16.27
C VAL A 95 15.81 7.73 15.48
N GLU A 96 15.80 8.97 15.00
CA GLU A 96 14.77 9.46 14.08
C GLU A 96 14.90 8.69 12.74
N PRO A 97 13.85 7.98 12.30
CA PRO A 97 13.95 7.12 11.14
C PRO A 97 14.17 7.94 9.86
N GLU A 98 15.00 7.42 8.97
CA GLU A 98 15.15 8.00 7.64
C GLU A 98 13.90 7.81 6.78
N VAL A 99 13.92 8.31 5.54
CA VAL A 99 12.76 8.25 4.62
C VAL A 99 12.31 6.82 4.37
N ALA A 100 13.25 5.93 4.01
CA ALA A 100 12.94 4.53 3.71
C ALA A 100 12.44 3.79 4.96
N GLU A 101 13.06 4.06 6.11
CA GLU A 101 12.70 3.50 7.40
C GLU A 101 11.30 3.95 7.84
N SER A 102 10.99 5.24 7.74
CA SER A 102 9.66 5.79 8.03
C SER A 102 8.58 5.11 7.19
N PHE A 103 8.84 4.95 5.89
CA PHE A 103 7.95 4.24 4.98
C PHE A 103 7.73 2.79 5.41
N GLN A 104 8.82 2.07 5.76
CA GLN A 104 8.76 0.68 6.20
C GLN A 104 7.98 0.53 7.51
N LEU A 105 8.17 1.43 8.49
CA LEU A 105 7.46 1.42 9.77
C LEU A 105 5.95 1.59 9.58
N ASP A 106 5.53 2.55 8.75
CA ASP A 106 4.12 2.78 8.45
C ASP A 106 3.49 1.61 7.68
N ALA A 107 4.22 1.03 6.72
CA ALA A 107 3.78 -0.16 6.02
C ALA A 107 3.65 -1.38 6.96
N LEU A 108 4.59 -1.59 7.89
CA LEU A 108 4.48 -2.63 8.93
C LEU A 108 3.30 -2.39 9.87
N SER A 109 3.10 -1.14 10.30
CA SER A 109 1.96 -0.75 11.14
C SER A 109 0.61 -1.05 10.47
N ALA A 110 0.54 -0.86 9.15
CA ALA A 110 -0.63 -1.23 8.35
C ALA A 110 -0.86 -2.76 8.31
N TRP A 111 0.20 -3.56 8.18
CA TRP A 111 0.11 -5.02 8.26
C TRP A 111 -0.33 -5.52 9.63
N LEU A 112 0.20 -4.93 10.71
CA LEU A 112 -0.21 -5.23 12.08
C LEU A 112 -1.69 -4.90 12.30
N THR A 113 -2.10 -3.72 11.85
CA THR A 113 -3.51 -3.29 11.87
C THR A 113 -4.41 -4.30 11.15
N PHE A 114 -4.03 -4.67 9.93
CA PHE A 114 -4.81 -5.61 9.12
C PHE A 114 -4.98 -6.96 9.83
N ALA A 115 -3.92 -7.46 10.47
CA ALA A 115 -3.98 -8.70 11.22
C ALA A 115 -4.94 -8.62 12.42
N ASP A 116 -4.94 -7.50 13.16
CA ASP A 116 -5.82 -7.32 14.32
C ASP A 116 -7.31 -7.28 13.94
N VAL A 117 -7.62 -6.69 12.78
CA VAL A 117 -9.00 -6.46 12.35
C VAL A 117 -9.50 -7.50 11.35
N LEU A 118 -8.67 -8.46 10.93
CA LEU A 118 -9.00 -9.39 9.84
C LEU A 118 -10.36 -10.11 10.04
N GLY A 119 -10.63 -10.58 11.25
CA GLY A 119 -11.85 -11.31 11.58
C GLY A 119 -13.12 -10.45 11.70
N ALA A 120 -12.97 -9.14 11.90
CA ALA A 120 -14.06 -8.20 12.17
C ALA A 120 -14.00 -6.93 11.32
N MET A 121 -13.27 -6.97 10.20
CA MET A 121 -12.90 -5.78 9.43
C MET A 121 -14.11 -4.96 9.01
N GLY A 122 -14.17 -3.73 9.55
CA GLY A 122 -15.21 -2.76 9.30
C GLY A 122 -14.93 -1.90 8.06
N GLU A 123 -15.86 -0.97 7.78
CA GLU A 123 -15.68 0.02 6.71
C GLU A 123 -14.53 0.96 7.04
N GLU A 124 -14.47 1.42 8.29
CA GLU A 124 -13.42 2.30 8.80
C GLU A 124 -12.03 1.65 8.74
N ASP A 125 -11.91 0.38 9.14
CA ASP A 125 -10.63 -0.35 9.04
C ASP A 125 -10.16 -0.49 7.60
N THR A 126 -11.11 -0.77 6.69
CA THR A 126 -10.83 -0.90 5.26
C THR A 126 -10.35 0.43 4.70
N GLU A 127 -11.07 1.51 5.00
CA GLU A 127 -10.71 2.85 4.55
C GLU A 127 -9.35 3.26 5.10
N ARG A 128 -9.08 3.01 6.38
CA ARG A 128 -7.81 3.33 7.02
C ARG A 128 -6.62 2.68 6.31
N ILE A 129 -6.71 1.38 6.01
CA ILE A 129 -5.64 0.64 5.33
C ILE A 129 -5.49 1.11 3.87
N VAL A 130 -6.59 1.32 3.14
CA VAL A 130 -6.56 1.80 1.76
C VAL A 130 -5.97 3.22 1.68
N ARG A 131 -6.39 4.10 2.59
CA ARG A 131 -5.89 5.48 2.69
C ARG A 131 -4.40 5.50 3.04
N LEU A 132 -3.93 4.64 3.93
CA LEU A 132 -2.50 4.58 4.28
C LEU A 132 -1.63 4.30 3.04
N ALA A 133 -2.05 3.40 2.15
CA ALA A 133 -1.33 3.17 0.90
C ALA A 133 -1.27 4.42 -0.01
N ARG A 134 -2.35 5.23 -0.02
CA ARG A 134 -2.36 6.53 -0.71
C ARG A 134 -1.41 7.53 -0.02
N GLU A 135 -1.44 7.60 1.30
CA GLU A 135 -0.59 8.48 2.11
C GLU A 135 0.89 8.19 1.89
N LEU A 136 1.28 6.92 1.91
CA LEU A 136 2.66 6.50 1.65
C LEU A 136 3.13 6.84 0.23
N ALA A 137 2.26 6.67 -0.77
CA ALA A 137 2.57 7.03 -2.15
C ALA A 137 2.76 8.55 -2.30
N VAL A 138 1.89 9.36 -1.69
CA VAL A 138 1.99 10.82 -1.72
C VAL A 138 3.19 11.31 -0.90
N TYR A 139 3.48 10.69 0.23
CA TYR A 139 4.66 11.00 1.03
C TYR A 139 5.95 10.86 0.21
N LEU A 140 6.07 9.81 -0.60
CA LEU A 140 7.24 9.63 -1.46
C LEU A 140 7.33 10.71 -2.54
N ASP A 141 6.20 11.13 -3.14
CA ASP A 141 6.19 12.26 -4.08
C ASP A 141 6.67 13.56 -3.40
N ASP A 142 6.17 13.84 -2.19
CA ASP A 142 6.51 15.05 -1.42
C ASP A 142 8.00 15.05 -1.05
N VAL A 143 8.55 13.92 -0.62
CA VAL A 143 9.98 13.77 -0.32
C VAL A 143 10.82 13.97 -1.58
N MET A 144 10.42 13.38 -2.70
CA MET A 144 11.14 13.54 -3.95
C MET A 144 11.13 14.98 -4.45
N GLU A 145 10.02 15.70 -4.34
CA GLU A 145 9.91 17.12 -4.71
C GLU A 145 10.76 18.01 -3.79
N ALA A 146 10.87 17.67 -2.49
CA ALA A 146 11.62 18.44 -1.50
C ALA A 146 13.13 18.12 -1.48
N SER A 147 13.54 16.96 -2.02
CA SER A 147 14.93 16.49 -1.97
C SER A 147 15.77 17.02 -3.15
N LEU A 148 17.09 17.05 -2.95
CA LEU A 148 18.07 17.22 -4.05
C LEU A 148 18.53 15.88 -4.65
N ILE A 149 17.97 14.76 -4.18
CA ILE A 149 18.37 13.41 -4.58
C ILE A 149 17.78 13.12 -5.97
N VAL A 150 18.65 12.72 -6.89
CA VAL A 150 18.24 12.35 -8.25
C VAL A 150 17.69 10.93 -8.23
N VAL A 151 16.37 10.79 -8.31
CA VAL A 151 15.71 9.49 -8.42
C VAL A 151 15.61 9.06 -9.90
N PRO A 152 16.17 7.92 -10.30
CA PRO A 152 16.10 7.44 -11.69
C PRO A 152 14.65 7.37 -12.21
N GLY A 153 14.44 7.69 -13.49
CA GLY A 153 13.14 7.58 -14.15
C GLY A 153 12.28 8.84 -14.16
N ASP A 154 12.81 9.99 -13.76
CA ASP A 154 12.05 11.25 -13.63
C ASP A 154 11.36 11.68 -14.93
N GLY A 155 12.06 11.61 -16.06
CA GLY A 155 11.48 11.91 -17.36
C GLY A 155 10.35 10.94 -17.79
N ALA A 156 10.38 9.68 -17.34
CA ALA A 156 9.29 8.74 -17.59
C ALA A 156 8.07 9.05 -16.73
N ARG A 157 8.28 9.41 -15.46
CA ARG A 157 7.21 9.84 -14.53
C ARG A 157 6.54 11.13 -15.00
N ALA A 158 7.31 12.12 -15.44
CA ALA A 158 6.79 13.36 -15.98
C ALA A 158 5.95 13.13 -17.25
N ARG A 159 6.39 12.24 -18.16
CA ARG A 159 5.61 11.85 -19.34
C ARG A 159 4.30 11.18 -18.95
N TYR A 160 4.35 10.24 -18.02
CA TYR A 160 3.15 9.57 -17.53
C TYR A 160 2.13 10.58 -16.96
N LEU A 161 2.56 11.53 -16.14
CA LEU A 161 1.67 12.57 -15.59
C LEU A 161 1.07 13.47 -16.68
N ALA A 162 1.78 13.72 -17.77
CA ALA A 162 1.25 14.46 -18.91
C ALA A 162 0.16 13.66 -19.67
N GLU A 163 0.23 12.33 -19.64
CA GLU A 163 -0.63 11.43 -20.42
C GLU A 163 -1.80 10.83 -19.61
N VAL A 164 -1.75 10.87 -18.27
CA VAL A 164 -2.76 10.24 -17.40
C VAL A 164 -4.19 10.73 -17.66
N GLY A 165 -5.19 9.86 -17.48
CA GLY A 165 -6.60 10.23 -17.65
C GLY A 165 -7.10 11.28 -16.65
N ASP A 166 -8.21 11.94 -16.98
CA ASP A 166 -8.75 13.05 -16.18
C ASP A 166 -9.18 12.65 -14.76
N GLY A 167 -9.55 11.39 -14.53
CA GLY A 167 -9.95 10.87 -13.21
C GLY A 167 -8.85 11.03 -12.16
N PRO A 168 -7.72 10.31 -12.26
CA PRO A 168 -6.59 10.48 -11.36
C PRO A 168 -5.98 11.89 -11.42
N ARG A 169 -5.99 12.54 -12.59
CA ARG A 169 -5.45 13.90 -12.77
C ARG A 169 -6.17 14.94 -11.91
N ALA A 170 -7.49 14.78 -11.69
CA ALA A 170 -8.30 15.73 -10.93
C ALA A 170 -7.81 15.95 -9.48
N TYR A 171 -7.05 15.01 -8.92
CA TYR A 171 -6.49 15.10 -7.57
C TYR A 171 -5.19 15.92 -7.49
N GLY A 172 -4.55 16.22 -8.62
CA GLY A 172 -3.34 17.07 -8.66
C GLY A 172 -2.14 16.49 -7.90
N LEU A 173 -2.02 15.16 -7.85
CA LEU A 173 -0.93 14.46 -7.14
C LEU A 173 0.34 14.35 -7.98
N GLY A 174 1.44 14.00 -7.30
CA GLY A 174 2.66 13.54 -7.95
C GLY A 174 2.51 12.16 -8.59
N TYR A 175 3.61 11.60 -9.09
CA TYR A 175 3.59 10.37 -9.85
C TYR A 175 3.06 9.19 -9.04
N PHE A 176 3.62 8.96 -7.85
CA PHE A 176 3.27 7.80 -7.03
C PHE A 176 1.85 7.89 -6.50
N GLY A 177 1.40 9.06 -6.05
CA GLY A 177 0.03 9.31 -5.64
C GLY A 177 -0.96 9.06 -6.78
N THR A 178 -0.71 9.61 -7.96
CA THR A 178 -1.56 9.39 -9.14
C THR A 178 -1.57 7.92 -9.56
N ARG A 179 -0.40 7.28 -9.63
CA ARG A 179 -0.27 5.87 -10.01
C ARG A 179 -0.94 4.95 -9.02
N ASN A 180 -0.81 5.22 -7.72
CA ASN A 180 -1.48 4.46 -6.67
C ASN A 180 -3.01 4.46 -6.83
N LEU A 181 -3.61 5.59 -7.22
CA LEU A 181 -5.06 5.69 -7.47
C LEU A 181 -5.49 4.84 -8.68
N GLU A 182 -4.70 4.79 -9.75
CA GLU A 182 -5.00 3.91 -10.89
C GLU A 182 -4.95 2.44 -10.51
N VAL A 183 -3.91 2.04 -9.77
CA VAL A 183 -3.77 0.67 -9.28
C VAL A 183 -4.92 0.33 -8.34
N GLU A 184 -5.32 1.25 -7.48
CA GLU A 184 -6.49 1.10 -6.60
C GLU A 184 -7.76 0.83 -7.39
N ALA A 185 -8.04 1.67 -8.38
CA ALA A 185 -9.22 1.56 -9.21
C ALA A 185 -9.25 0.21 -9.94
N ALA A 186 -8.11 -0.24 -10.48
CA ALA A 186 -7.99 -1.55 -11.10
C ALA A 186 -8.24 -2.71 -10.12
N CYS A 187 -7.76 -2.59 -8.87
CA CYS A 187 -8.04 -3.57 -7.83
C CYS A 187 -9.53 -3.61 -7.47
N HIS A 188 -10.14 -2.45 -7.26
CA HIS A 188 -11.55 -2.30 -6.93
C HIS A 188 -12.46 -2.83 -8.04
N GLU A 189 -12.12 -2.58 -9.31
CA GLU A 189 -12.83 -3.11 -10.47
C GLU A 189 -12.72 -4.64 -10.53
N ALA A 190 -11.53 -5.20 -10.33
CA ALA A 190 -11.32 -6.64 -10.29
C ALA A 190 -12.15 -7.30 -9.17
N ILE A 191 -12.17 -6.69 -7.99
CA ILE A 191 -12.95 -7.15 -6.82
C ILE A 191 -14.46 -7.07 -7.10
N ALA A 192 -14.92 -5.96 -7.69
CA ALA A 192 -16.33 -5.78 -8.02
C ALA A 192 -16.81 -6.77 -9.10
N SER A 193 -15.95 -7.08 -10.08
CA SER A 193 -16.28 -7.97 -11.22
C SER A 193 -16.56 -9.42 -10.82
N ALA A 194 -16.08 -9.88 -9.66
CA ALA A 194 -16.42 -11.20 -9.15
C ALA A 194 -17.86 -11.28 -8.62
N GLY A 195 -18.48 -10.15 -8.30
CA GLY A 195 -19.81 -10.10 -7.69
C GLY A 195 -19.78 -10.37 -6.17
N PRO A 196 -20.84 -9.96 -5.45
CA PRO A 196 -20.88 -10.01 -3.98
C PRO A 196 -20.98 -11.44 -3.42
N GLU A 197 -21.56 -12.37 -4.18
CA GLU A 197 -21.82 -13.76 -3.79
C GLU A 197 -20.71 -14.73 -4.23
N ALA A 198 -19.72 -14.28 -4.99
CA ALA A 198 -18.69 -15.19 -5.49
C ALA A 198 -17.84 -15.74 -4.34
N GLU A 199 -17.75 -17.07 -4.28
CA GLU A 199 -16.94 -17.82 -3.34
C GLU A 199 -15.43 -17.64 -3.57
N ALA A 200 -15.00 -17.09 -4.72
CA ALA A 200 -13.65 -16.63 -4.95
C ALA A 200 -13.61 -15.60 -6.08
N LEU A 201 -12.60 -14.71 -6.05
CA LEU A 201 -12.20 -13.98 -7.24
C LEU A 201 -11.73 -14.99 -8.29
N ASP A 202 -12.05 -14.74 -9.57
CA ASP A 202 -11.47 -15.50 -10.68
C ASP A 202 -9.94 -15.51 -10.53
N PRO A 203 -9.29 -16.70 -10.54
CA PRO A 203 -7.84 -16.79 -10.42
C PRO A 203 -7.09 -15.91 -11.42
N ALA A 204 -7.63 -15.65 -12.62
CA ALA A 204 -6.99 -14.74 -13.56
C ALA A 204 -7.14 -13.26 -13.13
N ALA A 205 -8.30 -12.86 -12.60
CA ALA A 205 -8.49 -11.53 -12.00
C ALA A 205 -7.56 -11.31 -10.80
N VAL A 206 -7.42 -12.31 -9.91
CA VAL A 206 -6.46 -12.26 -8.79
C VAL A 206 -5.05 -12.04 -9.30
N ARG A 207 -4.59 -12.85 -10.27
CA ARG A 207 -3.23 -12.71 -10.83
C ARG A 207 -2.99 -11.35 -11.45
N ARG A 208 -3.97 -10.80 -12.19
CA ARG A 208 -3.86 -9.45 -12.78
C ARG A 208 -3.75 -8.38 -11.70
N CYS A 209 -4.64 -8.44 -10.70
CA CYS A 209 -4.63 -7.52 -9.57
C CYS A 209 -3.28 -7.54 -8.85
N MET A 210 -2.77 -8.73 -8.52
CA MET A 210 -1.47 -8.89 -7.86
C MET A 210 -0.32 -8.40 -8.72
N ALA A 211 -0.32 -8.69 -10.04
CA ALA A 211 0.74 -8.23 -10.94
C ALA A 211 0.82 -6.70 -11.02
N VAL A 212 -0.32 -6.00 -11.02
CA VAL A 212 -0.34 -4.53 -11.04
C VAL A 212 0.13 -3.97 -9.70
N CYS A 213 -0.31 -4.54 -8.57
CA CYS A 213 0.20 -4.16 -7.24
C CYS A 213 1.71 -4.38 -7.13
N ASP A 214 2.22 -5.52 -7.59
CA ASP A 214 3.64 -5.89 -7.53
C ASP A 214 4.49 -4.97 -8.42
N GLY A 215 3.99 -4.61 -9.61
CA GLY A 215 4.63 -3.64 -10.49
C GLY A 215 4.78 -2.28 -9.81
N PHE A 216 3.70 -1.76 -9.24
CA PHE A 216 3.72 -0.50 -8.49
C PHE A 216 4.61 -0.56 -7.25
N SER A 217 4.56 -1.67 -6.50
CA SER A 217 5.41 -1.87 -5.33
C SER A 217 6.89 -1.91 -5.68
N SER A 218 7.23 -2.47 -6.84
CA SER A 218 8.60 -2.45 -7.38
C SER A 218 9.03 -1.04 -7.77
N GLU A 219 8.15 -0.21 -8.33
CA GLU A 219 8.43 1.19 -8.64
C GLU A 219 8.72 1.99 -7.36
N LEU A 220 7.88 1.84 -6.32
CA LEU A 220 8.10 2.44 -4.99
C LEU A 220 9.45 2.03 -4.41
N THR A 221 9.75 0.72 -4.43
CA THR A 221 11.03 0.17 -3.94
C THR A 221 12.21 0.78 -4.66
N SER A 222 12.14 0.87 -6.00
CA SER A 222 13.21 1.44 -6.80
C SER A 222 13.46 2.91 -6.49
N ALA A 223 12.42 3.69 -6.20
CA ALA A 223 12.57 5.09 -5.83
C ALA A 223 13.11 5.25 -4.39
N LEU A 224 12.57 4.50 -3.44
CA LEU A 224 12.99 4.54 -2.04
C LEU A 224 14.45 4.12 -1.83
N ARG A 225 14.98 3.20 -2.65
CA ARG A 225 16.41 2.83 -2.59
C ARG A 225 17.35 4.00 -2.80
N ALA A 226 16.97 5.01 -3.59
CA ALA A 226 17.77 6.21 -3.76
C ALA A 226 17.93 7.03 -2.46
N PHE A 227 17.08 6.77 -1.46
CA PHE A 227 17.09 7.41 -0.14
C PHE A 227 17.60 6.49 0.97
N ALA A 228 17.88 5.21 0.68
CA ALA A 228 18.42 4.25 1.64
C ALA A 228 19.94 4.03 1.48
N GLU A 229 20.52 4.57 0.41
CA GLU A 229 21.95 4.45 0.07
C GLU A 229 22.74 5.73 0.39
N THR A 230 22.10 6.72 1.02
CA THR A 230 22.66 8.04 1.36
C THR A 230 23.06 8.12 2.82
#